data_AF-B3EIG4-F1
#
_entry.id   AF-B3EIG4-F1
#
_cell.length_a   1.000
_cell.length_b   1.000
_cell.length_c   1.000
_cell.angle_alpha   90.00
_cell.angle_beta   90.00
_cell.angle_gamma   90.00
#
_symmetry.space_group_name_H-M   'P 1'
#
loop_
_entity.id
_entity.type
_entity.pdbx_description
1 polymer ?
#
loop_
_entity_poly.entity_id
_entity_poly.type
_entity_poly.pdbx_seq_one_letter_code
_entity_poly.pdbx_strand_id
1 'polypeptide(L)'
;MSTSMKTGYLRTAAVSLMLGLCCASPLRADDNYVTLNLTCYGSGVATRTESTNISRYDPKTKKYSTTNAQYTSKEPFEGTAVIEISGDTGRIKVPEPLVPALNTRSDGWFAIRELVVTSDFITGKVKLNFLNNKHLRIDRRSGLLTLDGSSGNFSGQCEAVDRFTPRKF
;
A
#
# COMPACT_ATOMS: atom_id res chain seq x y z
N MET A 1 -29.88 -58.82 -26.10
CA MET A 1 -29.70 -59.14 -27.53
C MET A 1 -30.84 -58.46 -28.28
N SER A 2 -30.57 -57.32 -28.93
CA SER A 2 -30.47 -57.20 -30.40
C SER A 2 -31.76 -57.67 -31.09
N THR A 3 -32.49 -56.88 -31.87
CA THR A 3 -32.00 -56.11 -33.02
C THR A 3 -33.07 -55.11 -33.52
N SER A 4 -32.58 -54.01 -34.10
CA SER A 4 -33.28 -52.93 -34.80
C SER A 4 -33.72 -53.31 -36.23
N MET A 5 -34.74 -52.61 -36.77
CA MET A 5 -34.94 -52.14 -38.18
C MET A 5 -36.44 -51.84 -38.41
N LYS A 6 -36.95 -50.89 -39.20
CA LYS A 6 -36.49 -49.69 -39.94
C LYS A 6 -37.81 -49.08 -40.46
N THR A 7 -38.07 -47.78 -40.29
CA THR A 7 -39.17 -47.09 -40.98
C THR A 7 -38.63 -45.84 -41.65
N GLY A 8 -38.91 -45.71 -42.95
CA GLY A 8 -38.33 -44.72 -43.84
C GLY A 8 -39.07 -43.39 -43.92
N TYR A 9 -38.36 -42.46 -44.58
CA TYR A 9 -38.80 -41.25 -45.28
C TYR A 9 -39.71 -40.25 -44.56
N LEU A 10 -39.20 -39.03 -44.35
CA LEU A 10 -39.75 -37.86 -45.04
C LEU A 10 -38.73 -36.71 -45.08
N ARG A 11 -38.82 -35.96 -46.18
CA ARG A 11 -37.94 -34.87 -46.61
C ARG A 11 -38.29 -33.55 -45.91
N THR A 12 -37.27 -32.69 -45.76
CA THR A 12 -37.31 -31.21 -45.86
C THR A 12 -38.36 -30.44 -45.05
N ALA A 13 -37.90 -29.61 -44.12
CA ALA A 13 -37.74 -28.16 -44.34
C ALA A 13 -37.27 -27.50 -43.03
N ALA A 14 -36.14 -26.80 -43.13
CA ALA A 14 -35.66 -25.92 -42.09
C ALA A 14 -36.60 -24.71 -41.97
N VAL A 15 -37.07 -24.44 -40.76
CA VAL A 15 -37.53 -23.10 -40.36
C VAL A 15 -36.83 -22.79 -39.06
N SER A 16 -35.64 -22.20 -39.19
CA SER A 16 -34.89 -21.62 -38.08
C SER A 16 -35.61 -20.35 -37.62
N LEU A 17 -36.39 -20.47 -36.55
CA LEU A 17 -36.83 -19.31 -35.79
C LEU A 17 -35.71 -18.96 -34.79
N MET A 18 -34.75 -18.15 -35.25
CA MET A 18 -33.76 -17.50 -34.39
C MET A 18 -34.49 -16.52 -33.46
N LEU A 19 -34.94 -17.01 -32.30
CA LEU A 19 -35.30 -16.16 -31.19
C LEU A 19 -34.00 -15.53 -30.66
N GLY A 20 -33.84 -14.24 -30.94
CA GLY A 20 -32.71 -13.44 -30.47
C GLY A 20 -32.61 -13.47 -28.95
N LEU A 21 -31.70 -14.30 -28.44
CA LEU A 21 -31.20 -14.22 -27.08
C LEU A 21 -30.44 -12.89 -26.96
N CYS A 22 -31.12 -11.83 -26.51
CA CYS A 22 -30.42 -10.72 -25.89
C CYS A 22 -29.77 -11.27 -24.62
N CYS A 23 -28.50 -11.67 -24.73
CA CYS A 23 -27.62 -11.83 -23.60
C CYS A 23 -27.47 -10.45 -22.93
N ALA A 24 -28.42 -10.10 -22.07
CA ALA A 24 -28.22 -9.07 -21.07
C ALA A 24 -27.20 -9.65 -20.08
N SER A 25 -25.92 -9.46 -20.39
CA SER A 25 -24.86 -9.64 -19.41
C SER A 25 -25.21 -8.77 -18.21
N PRO A 26 -25.28 -9.30 -16.96
CA PRO A 26 -25.30 -8.41 -15.82
C PRO A 26 -23.99 -7.63 -15.85
N LEU A 27 -24.08 -6.31 -16.01
CA LEU A 27 -23.04 -5.38 -15.58
C LEU A 27 -22.86 -5.65 -14.08
N ARG A 28 -21.93 -6.53 -13.73
CA ARG A 28 -21.38 -6.59 -12.38
C ARG A 28 -20.55 -5.32 -12.20
N ALA A 29 -21.22 -4.22 -11.84
CA ALA A 29 -20.55 -3.16 -11.13
C ALA A 29 -20.02 -3.80 -9.85
N ASP A 30 -18.69 -3.92 -9.75
CA ASP A 30 -18.00 -4.46 -8.59
C ASP A 30 -18.34 -3.57 -7.39
N ASP A 31 -19.05 -4.15 -6.43
CA ASP A 31 -19.60 -3.45 -5.28
C ASP A 31 -18.42 -3.11 -4.34
N ASN A 32 -18.07 -1.82 -4.30
CA ASN A 32 -16.99 -1.16 -3.54
C ASN A 32 -15.66 -0.88 -4.27
N TYR A 33 -15.71 -0.41 -5.52
CA TYR A 33 -14.57 0.37 -6.06
C TYR A 33 -14.39 1.67 -5.26
N VAL A 34 -13.42 1.70 -4.34
CA VAL A 34 -13.14 2.85 -3.49
C VAL A 34 -11.98 3.67 -4.06
N THR A 35 -12.17 4.98 -4.20
CA THR A 35 -11.07 5.91 -4.52
C THR A 35 -10.92 6.88 -3.36
N LEU A 36 -9.79 6.81 -2.66
CA LEU A 36 -9.51 7.65 -1.48
C LEU A 36 -8.19 8.37 -1.64
N ASN A 37 -8.18 9.64 -1.22
CA ASN A 37 -6.99 10.47 -1.20
C ASN A 37 -6.95 11.19 0.13
N LEU A 38 -5.94 10.89 0.93
CA LEU A 38 -5.90 11.29 2.32
C LEU A 38 -4.70 12.19 2.62
N THR A 39 -5.03 13.32 3.22
CA THR A 39 -4.24 14.28 3.96
C THR A 39 -3.95 13.92 5.43
N CYS A 40 -2.87 13.24 5.84
CA CYS A 40 -2.71 12.88 7.26
C CYS A 40 -1.62 13.68 7.97
N TYR A 41 -2.00 14.51 8.94
CA TYR A 41 -1.09 15.36 9.72
C TYR A 41 -0.87 14.79 11.12
N GLY A 42 0.37 14.78 11.59
CA GLY A 42 0.65 14.27 12.92
C GLY A 42 2.12 14.25 13.28
N SER A 43 2.47 13.33 14.17
CA SER A 43 3.81 13.23 14.74
C SER A 43 4.20 11.79 15.00
N GLY A 44 5.49 11.59 15.27
CA GLY A 44 6.04 10.27 15.47
C GLY A 44 7.45 10.31 16.02
N VAL A 45 8.05 9.13 16.08
CA VAL A 45 9.44 8.95 16.48
C VAL A 45 10.16 8.17 15.40
N ALA A 46 11.23 8.73 14.85
CA ALA A 46 12.10 8.06 13.89
C ALA A 46 13.32 7.49 14.61
N THR A 47 13.75 6.30 14.20
CA THR A 47 15.03 5.74 14.66
C THR A 47 16.10 6.13 13.66
N ARG A 48 17.09 6.92 14.08
CA ARG A 48 18.27 7.24 13.27
C ARG A 48 19.44 6.40 13.73
N THR A 49 20.18 5.85 12.77
CA THR A 49 21.43 5.14 13.04
C THR A 49 22.55 5.90 12.36
N GLU A 50 23.45 6.43 13.16
CA GLU A 50 24.65 7.14 12.72
C GLU A 50 25.86 6.24 12.93
N SER A 51 26.84 6.33 12.03
CA SER A 51 28.11 5.60 12.14
C SER A 51 29.25 6.62 12.16
N THR A 52 30.09 6.55 13.18
CA THR A 52 31.27 7.40 13.31
C THR A 52 32.51 6.55 13.52
N ASN A 53 33.66 7.05 13.08
CA ASN A 53 34.94 6.38 13.26
C ASN A 53 35.59 6.92 14.53
N ILE A 54 35.78 6.05 15.51
CA ILE A 54 36.49 6.40 16.74
C ILE A 54 37.91 5.84 16.68
N SER A 55 38.89 6.71 16.89
CA SER A 55 40.29 6.31 17.04
C SER A 55 40.58 6.04 18.51
N ARG A 56 40.95 4.81 18.83
CA ARG A 56 41.34 4.39 20.18
C ARG A 56 42.84 4.11 20.21
N TYR A 57 43.55 4.78 21.11
CA TYR A 57 44.93 4.46 21.40
C TYR A 57 45.00 3.21 22.30
N ASP A 58 45.78 2.22 21.88
CA ASP A 58 46.08 1.04 22.69
C ASP A 58 47.46 1.20 23.36
N PRO A 59 47.52 1.34 24.70
CA PRO A 59 48.78 1.51 25.41
C PRO A 59 49.67 0.26 25.40
N LYS A 60 49.12 -0.94 25.16
CA LYS A 60 49.89 -2.19 25.07
C LYS A 60 50.62 -2.31 23.74
N THR A 61 49.94 -1.99 22.65
CA THR A 61 50.51 -2.07 21.29
C THR A 61 51.10 -0.75 20.79
N LYS A 62 50.94 0.35 21.54
CA LYS A 62 51.37 1.72 21.21
C LYS A 62 50.88 2.20 19.83
N LYS A 63 49.69 1.74 19.43
CA LYS A 63 49.09 2.04 18.12
C LYS A 63 47.70 2.62 18.29
N TYR A 64 47.32 3.48 17.35
CA TYR A 64 45.92 3.86 17.16
C TYR A 64 45.22 2.78 16.33
N SER A 65 44.06 2.33 16.81
CA SER A 65 43.13 1.56 16.01
C SER A 65 41.89 2.40 15.76
N THR A 66 41.44 2.44 14.50
CA THR A 66 40.17 3.06 14.14
C THR A 66 39.11 1.98 14.17
N THR A 67 38.09 2.14 15.00
CA THR A 67 36.92 1.27 15.01
C THR A 67 35.69 2.07 14.62
N ASN A 68 34.77 1.43 13.91
CA ASN A 68 33.48 2.01 13.63
C ASN A 68 32.59 1.87 14.87
N ALA A 69 31.96 2.96 15.29
CA ALA A 69 30.97 2.99 16.35
C ALA A 69 29.63 3.41 15.75
N GLN A 70 28.57 2.65 16.04
CA GLN A 70 27.22 2.96 15.61
C GLN A 70 26.42 3.47 16.79
N TYR A 71 25.74 4.59 16.59
CA TYR A 71 24.86 5.21 17.57
C TYR A 71 23.45 5.23 17.01
N THR A 72 22.50 4.76 17.82
CA THR A 72 21.09 4.77 17.45
C THR A 72 20.36 5.77 18.34
N SER A 73 19.79 6.81 17.74
CA SER A 73 18.95 7.80 18.42
C SER A 73 17.48 7.59 18.05
N LYS A 74 16.60 7.98 18.96
CA LYS A 74 15.16 8.12 18.71
C LYS A 74 14.83 9.61 18.67
N GLU A 75 14.32 10.07 17.55
CA GLU A 75 14.08 11.49 17.31
C GLU A 75 12.59 11.73 17.09
N PRO A 76 11.94 12.56 17.94
CA PRO A 76 10.57 12.97 17.69
C PRO A 76 10.51 13.86 16.45
N PHE A 77 9.43 13.76 15.71
CA PHE A 77 9.18 14.62 14.55
C PHE A 77 7.70 14.88 14.36
N GLU A 78 7.39 15.97 13.65
CA GLU A 78 6.09 16.24 13.08
C GLU A 78 6.16 16.08 11.56
N GLY A 79 5.03 15.75 10.93
CA GLY A 79 5.01 15.64 9.49
C GLY A 79 3.67 15.22 8.91
N THR A 80 3.72 14.94 7.62
CA THR A 80 2.53 14.64 6.81
C THR A 80 2.71 13.34 6.07
N ALA A 81 1.69 12.49 6.10
CA ALA A 81 1.57 11.33 5.23
C ALA A 81 0.48 11.59 4.18
N VAL A 82 0.75 11.21 2.93
CA VAL A 82 -0.24 11.30 1.85
C VAL A 82 -0.55 9.90 1.36
N ILE A 83 -1.82 9.53 1.31
CA ILE A 83 -2.27 8.20 0.89
C ILE A 83 -3.17 8.32 -0.32
N GLU A 84 -2.95 7.45 -1.30
CA GLU A 84 -3.85 7.26 -2.44
C GLU A 84 -4.24 5.80 -2.52
N ILE A 85 -5.54 5.54 -2.62
CA ILE A 85 -6.12 4.20 -2.77
C ILE A 85 -7.06 4.22 -3.96
N SER A 86 -7.01 3.17 -4.78
CA SER A 86 -7.90 2.94 -5.91
C SER A 86 -8.20 1.45 -5.99
N GLY A 87 -9.40 1.08 -5.56
CA GLY A 87 -9.82 -0.30 -5.40
C GLY A 87 -8.94 -1.04 -4.40
N ASP A 88 -8.26 -2.07 -4.88
CA ASP A 88 -7.37 -2.97 -4.14
C ASP A 88 -5.90 -2.52 -4.16
N THR A 89 -5.58 -1.41 -4.83
CA THR A 89 -4.23 -0.85 -4.89
C THR A 89 -4.11 0.43 -4.08
N GLY A 90 -2.92 0.68 -3.54
CA GLY A 90 -2.65 1.93 -2.84
C GLY A 90 -1.17 2.26 -2.71
N ARG A 91 -0.89 3.53 -2.48
CA ARG A 91 0.45 4.06 -2.25
C ARG A 91 0.43 5.15 -1.18
N ILE A 92 1.58 5.33 -0.55
CA ILE A 92 1.77 6.30 0.52
C ILE A 92 3.08 7.06 0.35
N LYS A 93 3.06 8.37 0.57
CA LYS A 93 4.24 9.15 0.95
C LYS A 93 4.27 9.21 2.46
N VAL A 94 5.35 8.70 3.06
CA VAL A 94 5.58 8.80 4.50
C VAL A 94 6.27 10.13 4.82
N PRO A 95 6.16 10.62 6.07
CA PRO A 95 6.94 11.76 6.52
C PRO A 95 8.44 11.55 6.27
N GLU A 96 9.15 12.61 5.89
CA GLU A 96 10.57 12.57 5.55
C GLU A 96 11.45 11.85 6.58
N PRO A 97 11.24 12.02 7.91
CA PRO A 97 12.04 11.31 8.90
C PRO A 97 11.97 9.79 8.86
N LEU A 98 10.87 9.24 8.32
CA LEU A 98 10.69 7.79 8.15
C LEU A 98 11.21 7.27 6.80
N VAL A 99 11.60 8.15 5.87
CA VAL A 99 12.18 7.74 4.60
C VAL A 99 13.59 7.18 4.86
N PRO A 100 13.91 5.96 4.38
CA PRO A 100 15.25 5.42 4.51
C PRO A 100 16.27 6.28 3.76
N ALA A 101 17.45 6.49 4.36
CA ALA A 101 18.53 7.27 3.74
C ALA A 101 18.96 6.72 2.37
N LEU A 102 19.02 5.39 2.24
CA LEU A 102 19.20 4.70 0.96
C LEU A 102 17.82 4.30 0.43
N ASN A 103 17.19 5.23 -0.29
CA ASN A 103 15.96 5.01 -1.03
C ASN A 103 16.28 5.01 -2.53
N THR A 104 15.78 4.01 -3.27
CA THR A 104 15.92 3.91 -4.73
C THR A 104 14.76 4.55 -5.50
N ARG A 105 13.73 5.06 -4.82
CA ARG A 105 12.52 5.66 -5.40
C ARG A 105 12.58 7.19 -5.36
N SER A 106 12.58 7.82 -6.54
CA SER A 106 12.69 9.27 -6.69
C SER A 106 11.40 10.05 -6.39
N ASP A 107 10.24 9.41 -6.48
CA ASP A 107 8.93 10.07 -6.34
C ASP A 107 8.42 10.15 -4.88
N GLY A 108 9.11 9.46 -3.97
CA GLY A 108 8.76 9.36 -2.54
C GLY A 108 7.56 8.45 -2.25
N TRP A 109 7.03 7.75 -3.26
CA TRP A 109 5.86 6.88 -3.10
C TRP A 109 6.25 5.43 -2.80
N PHE A 110 5.64 4.88 -1.76
CA PHE A 110 5.76 3.49 -1.38
C PHE A 110 4.45 2.77 -1.62
N ALA A 111 4.51 1.59 -2.25
CA ALA A 111 3.33 0.78 -2.47
C ALA A 111 2.83 0.19 -1.14
N ILE A 112 1.52 0.21 -0.95
CA ILE A 112 0.84 -0.47 0.15
C ILE A 112 0.54 -1.89 -0.34
N ARG A 113 1.19 -2.88 0.25
CA ARG A 113 0.99 -4.29 -0.04
C ARG A 113 -0.01 -4.88 0.93
N GLU A 114 -0.68 -5.97 0.52
CA GLU A 114 -1.67 -6.64 1.37
C GLU A 114 -2.73 -5.63 1.85
N LEU A 115 -3.15 -4.73 0.94
CA LEU A 115 -4.13 -3.70 1.22
C LEU A 115 -5.49 -4.37 1.45
N VAL A 116 -6.10 -4.07 2.60
CA VAL A 116 -7.46 -4.49 2.92
C VAL A 116 -8.24 -3.24 3.29
N VAL A 117 -9.35 -3.01 2.57
CA VAL A 117 -10.28 -1.93 2.85
C VAL A 117 -11.59 -2.54 3.34
N THR A 118 -11.97 -2.22 4.57
CA THR A 118 -13.27 -2.60 5.16
C THR A 118 -14.05 -1.34 5.50
N SER A 119 -15.29 -1.49 6.00
CA SER A 119 -16.11 -0.38 6.50
C SER A 119 -15.41 0.44 7.59
N ASP A 120 -14.68 -0.23 8.48
CA ASP A 120 -14.11 0.38 9.68
C ASP A 120 -12.63 0.69 9.55
N PHE A 121 -11.88 -0.09 8.77
CA PHE A 121 -10.43 0.02 8.70
C PHE A 121 -9.87 -0.05 7.29
N ILE A 122 -8.74 0.62 7.10
CA ILE A 122 -7.83 0.38 5.98
C ILE A 122 -6.54 -0.14 6.57
N THR A 123 -6.06 -1.29 6.14
CA THR A 123 -4.81 -1.87 6.62
C THR A 123 -3.90 -2.27 5.48
N GLY A 124 -2.60 -2.35 5.75
CA GLY A 124 -1.64 -2.85 4.78
C GLY A 124 -0.20 -2.82 5.28
N LYS A 125 0.73 -3.19 4.41
CA LYS A 125 2.17 -3.18 4.68
C LYS A 125 2.88 -2.26 3.71
N VAL A 126 3.63 -1.30 4.25
CA VAL A 126 4.43 -0.36 3.48
C VAL A 126 5.88 -0.83 3.52
N LYS A 127 6.41 -1.25 2.36
CA LYS A 127 7.82 -1.67 2.25
C LYS A 127 8.67 -0.47 1.87
N LEU A 128 9.39 0.08 2.84
CA LEU A 128 10.30 1.21 2.62
C LEU A 128 11.63 0.73 2.02
N ASN A 129 12.14 -0.41 2.49
CA ASN A 129 13.21 -1.19 1.86
C ASN A 129 13.12 -2.68 2.33
N PHE A 130 14.13 -3.51 2.05
CA PHE A 130 14.11 -4.94 2.43
C PHE A 130 14.05 -5.17 3.96
N LEU A 131 14.65 -4.27 4.75
CA LEU A 131 14.75 -4.39 6.21
C LEU A 131 13.68 -3.57 6.95
N ASN A 132 13.16 -2.52 6.34
CA ASN A 132 12.22 -1.57 6.92
C ASN A 132 10.83 -1.76 6.30
N ASN A 133 9.96 -2.43 7.06
CA ASN A 133 8.55 -2.57 6.77
C ASN A 133 7.75 -1.78 7.82
N LYS A 134 6.66 -1.14 7.40
CA LYS A 134 5.69 -0.50 8.30
C LYS A 134 4.33 -1.16 8.17
N HIS A 135 3.63 -1.30 9.28
CA HIS A 135 2.23 -1.69 9.32
C HIS A 135 1.38 -0.42 9.25
N LEU A 136 0.57 -0.30 8.20
CA LEU A 136 -0.39 0.78 8.02
C LEU A 136 -1.72 0.34 8.61
N ARG A 137 -2.33 1.22 9.40
CA ARG A 137 -3.72 1.11 9.84
C ARG A 137 -4.36 2.49 9.83
N ILE A 138 -5.55 2.58 9.26
CA ILE A 138 -6.38 3.79 9.31
C ILE A 138 -7.74 3.37 9.86
N ASP A 139 -8.16 4.01 10.94
CA ASP A 139 -9.52 3.93 11.43
C ASP A 139 -10.39 4.90 10.61
N ARG A 140 -11.35 4.36 9.86
CA ARG A 140 -12.18 5.15 8.93
C ARG A 140 -13.24 5.99 9.64
N ARG A 141 -13.55 5.70 10.91
CA ARG A 141 -14.56 6.42 11.69
C ARG A 141 -13.96 7.65 12.35
N SER A 142 -12.78 7.50 12.93
CA SER A 142 -12.03 8.60 13.57
C SER A 142 -11.14 9.35 12.59
N GLY A 143 -10.70 8.72 11.49
CA GLY A 143 -9.69 9.25 10.58
C GLY A 143 -8.26 9.10 11.11
N LEU A 144 -8.05 8.38 12.21
CA LEU A 144 -6.72 8.18 12.77
C LEU A 144 -5.90 7.18 11.93
N LEU A 145 -4.75 7.61 11.44
CA LEU A 145 -3.73 6.76 10.83
C LEU A 145 -2.64 6.44 11.84
N THR A 146 -2.18 5.19 11.81
CA THR A 146 -0.94 4.74 12.46
C THR A 146 -0.05 4.01 11.46
N LEU A 147 1.26 4.28 11.57
CA LEU A 147 2.33 3.61 10.86
C LEU A 147 3.35 3.13 11.89
N ASP A 148 3.47 1.81 12.06
CA ASP A 148 4.33 1.22 13.07
C ASP A 148 5.40 0.30 12.46
N GLY A 149 6.62 0.35 12.99
CA GLY A 149 7.71 -0.56 12.59
C GLY A 149 9.01 -0.30 13.34
N SER A 150 10.02 -1.12 13.08
CA SER A 150 11.31 -1.10 13.79
C SER A 150 12.07 0.23 13.66
N SER A 151 11.98 0.89 12.50
CA SER A 151 12.65 2.16 12.24
C SER A 151 11.89 3.40 12.75
N GLY A 152 10.84 3.21 13.55
CA GLY A 152 10.04 4.31 14.10
C GLY A 152 8.54 4.18 13.85
N ASN A 153 7.78 5.16 14.32
CA ASN A 153 6.33 5.22 14.17
C ASN A 153 5.86 6.61 13.72
N PHE A 154 4.59 6.68 13.30
CA PHE A 154 3.88 7.91 13.01
C PHE A 154 2.38 7.70 13.26
N SER A 155 1.75 8.67 13.91
CA SER A 155 0.30 8.71 14.09
C SER A 155 -0.21 10.08 13.66
N GLY A 156 -1.33 10.12 12.95
CA GLY A 156 -1.86 11.38 12.45
C GLY A 156 -3.34 11.33 12.10
N GLN A 157 -3.96 12.51 12.07
CA GLN A 157 -5.35 12.70 11.72
C GLN A 157 -5.48 12.89 10.21
N CYS A 158 -6.30 12.08 9.56
CA CYS A 158 -6.50 12.11 8.12
C CYS A 158 -7.73 12.90 7.72
N GLU A 159 -7.58 13.65 6.63
CA GLU A 159 -8.62 14.39 5.95
C GLU A 159 -8.74 13.90 4.50
N ALA A 160 -9.96 13.76 4.00
CA ALA A 160 -10.19 13.41 2.61
C ALA A 160 -9.91 14.64 1.71
N VAL A 161 -9.08 14.45 0.69
CA VAL A 161 -8.82 15.46 -0.33
C VAL A 161 -9.85 15.25 -1.45
N ASP A 162 -10.81 16.16 -1.55
CA ASP A 162 -11.74 16.18 -2.68
C ASP A 162 -10.97 16.44 -3.97
N ARG A 163 -11.03 15.49 -4.91
CA ARG A 163 -10.43 15.61 -6.25
C ARG A 163 -11.44 16.06 -7.31
N PHE A 164 -12.72 16.21 -6.94
CA PHE A 164 -13.81 16.61 -7.83
C PHE A 164 -14.15 18.10 -7.76
N THR A 165 -13.53 18.88 -6.88
CA THR A 165 -13.61 20.34 -7.00
C THR A 165 -12.84 20.76 -8.26
N PRO A 166 -13.47 21.41 -9.27
CA PRO A 166 -12.74 21.98 -10.39
C PRO A 166 -11.70 22.94 -9.81
N ARG A 167 -10.42 22.70 -10.09
CA ARG A 167 -9.36 23.60 -9.62
C ARG A 167 -9.69 25.01 -10.10
N LYS A 168 -9.85 25.95 -9.18
CA LYS A 168 -10.11 27.37 -9.50
C LYS A 168 -8.89 28.07 -10.11
N PHE A 169 -7.76 27.37 -10.25
CA PHE A 169 -6.53 27.82 -10.89
C PHE A 169 -5.83 26.61 -11.54
#